data_AF-A0A1M5RXE8-F1
#
_entry.id   AF-A0A1M5RXE8-F1
#
_cell.length_a   1.000
_cell.length_b   1.000
_cell.length_c   1.000
_cell.angle_alpha   90.00
_cell.angle_beta   90.00
_cell.angle_gamma   90.00
#
_symmetry.space_group_name_H-M   'P 1'
#
loop_
_entity.id
_entity.type
_entity.pdbx_description
1 polymer ?
#
loop_
_entity_poly.entity_id
_entity_poly.type
_entity_poly.pdbx_seq_one_letter_code
_entity_poly.pdbx_strand_id
1 'polypeptide(L)'
;MAKLKNIIKQLSEKDFKAIYDSLIESNAEKSAYLLRSLRERQLSDNKIMTELDVNANAYYTLRSRLNLKIEEYLMGQLESPRTDVLRKVANINEVLFTKKKAISVATLKKLEKELLDYDLANELTIIYKSLKKLNINSPDYFQYSQLYNRHVAYMLAVDKAEDLLADYFKKYGDYLLNGGEVEKLGLGLLMKEMLNVAKLYESHRLYVYQSCMYIFHRLFVEVDDNMQQDGESIEDIFDKVQKIFESYHLDSIYYHMNLVFEFLKLEYYNHYKVYRQAEKYFEEVNDACANLLVNYSTFTFPTQFLISKIERHLRNGTEAELYAENESIFLDYEVDMMDVPKHIVYIIYRAISCYYSGKFEEAAKLINGLLNDVSLKKYPYAQLEIKSLLALQYTLLRDFELFNQLSNSIQRQIRLSGKDNCENIQLFLKILKIATSEAKKEKAKKIQSVIPRLSGMKMEYFAPTMLIKLDEKFVDLLTDF
;
A
#
# COMPACT_ATOMS: atom_id res chain seq x y z
N MET A 1 16.55 -9.18 3.71
CA MET A 1 17.94 -9.28 3.18
C MET A 1 18.23 -8.49 1.88
N ALA A 2 17.24 -8.02 1.11
CA ALA A 2 17.47 -7.26 -0.15
C ALA A 2 17.68 -5.74 0.05
N LYS A 3 17.23 -5.17 1.19
CA LYS A 3 17.26 -3.72 1.49
C LYS A 3 18.63 -3.06 1.32
N LEU A 4 19.68 -3.58 1.97
CA LEU A 4 21.01 -2.97 1.91
C LEU A 4 21.58 -2.94 0.48
N LYS A 5 21.40 -4.02 -0.30
CA LYS A 5 21.91 -4.10 -1.68
C LYS A 5 21.18 -3.13 -2.60
N ASN A 6 19.87 -2.95 -2.40
CA ASN A 6 19.07 -1.99 -3.16
C ASN A 6 19.43 -0.54 -2.79
N ILE A 7 19.59 -0.25 -1.49
CA ILE A 7 20.04 1.07 -1.00
C ILE A 7 21.42 1.41 -1.61
N ILE A 8 22.38 0.49 -1.55
CA ILE A 8 23.74 0.71 -2.10
C ILE A 8 23.73 0.98 -3.61
N LYS A 9 22.84 0.32 -4.35
CA LYS A 9 22.65 0.56 -5.80
C LYS A 9 22.00 1.91 -6.11
N GLN A 10 21.14 2.40 -5.23
CA GLN A 10 20.45 3.68 -5.37
C GLN A 10 21.31 4.88 -4.93
N LEU A 11 22.41 4.66 -4.21
CA LEU A 11 23.35 5.72 -3.85
C LEU A 11 23.93 6.39 -5.10
N SER A 12 23.95 7.73 -5.13
CA SER A 12 24.66 8.48 -6.17
C SER A 12 26.16 8.11 -6.17
N GLU A 13 26.86 8.32 -7.29
CA GLU A 13 28.31 8.07 -7.32
C GLU A 13 29.08 8.91 -6.29
N LYS A 14 28.60 10.12 -6.02
CA LYS A 14 29.17 11.02 -5.01
C LYS A 14 29.03 10.45 -3.60
N ASP A 15 27.83 9.99 -3.24
CA ASP A 15 27.55 9.47 -1.89
C ASP A 15 28.27 8.15 -1.65
N PHE A 16 28.27 7.27 -2.66
CA PHE A 16 29.01 6.03 -2.58
C PHE A 16 30.50 6.23 -2.35
N LYS A 17 31.12 7.14 -3.12
CA LYS A 17 32.54 7.42 -2.98
C LYS A 17 32.86 7.99 -1.60
N ALA A 18 32.04 8.90 -1.10
CA ALA A 18 32.22 9.48 0.22
C ALA A 18 32.09 8.45 1.36
N ILE A 19 31.13 7.53 1.28
CA ILE A 19 30.99 6.44 2.26
C ILE A 19 32.17 5.47 2.16
N TYR A 20 32.59 5.13 0.94
CA TYR A 20 33.74 4.25 0.70
C TYR A 20 35.03 4.85 1.26
N ASP A 21 35.32 6.12 0.95
CA ASP A 21 36.51 6.82 1.42
C ASP A 21 36.50 6.94 2.96
N SER A 22 35.35 7.25 3.57
CA SER A 22 35.18 7.28 5.03
C SER A 22 35.47 5.93 5.71
N LEU A 23 35.07 4.81 5.08
CA LEU A 23 35.35 3.47 5.59
C LEU A 23 36.84 3.13 5.49
N ILE A 24 37.52 3.55 4.41
CA ILE A 24 38.97 3.36 4.25
C ILE A 24 39.74 4.20 5.29
N GLU A 25 39.39 5.46 5.47
CA GLU A 25 40.01 6.35 6.47
C GLU A 25 39.83 5.84 7.91
N SER A 26 38.72 5.13 8.18
CA SER A 26 38.43 4.53 9.48
C SER A 26 39.09 3.15 9.67
N ASN A 27 39.98 2.71 8.79
CA ASN A 27 40.59 1.37 8.75
C ASN A 27 39.56 0.22 8.68
N ALA A 28 38.37 0.46 8.11
CA ALA A 28 37.30 -0.52 7.96
C ALA A 28 37.33 -1.19 6.57
N GLU A 29 38.49 -1.70 6.16
CA GLU A 29 38.75 -2.24 4.81
C GLU A 29 37.78 -3.37 4.40
N LYS A 30 37.43 -4.27 5.33
CA LYS A 30 36.45 -5.35 5.06
C LYS A 30 35.05 -4.81 4.77
N SER A 31 34.64 -3.72 5.43
CA SER A 31 33.35 -3.06 5.18
C SER A 31 33.36 -2.28 3.86
N ALA A 32 34.48 -1.63 3.53
CA ALA A 32 34.67 -0.95 2.25
C ALA A 32 34.63 -1.95 1.07
N TYR A 33 35.28 -3.09 1.24
CA TYR A 33 35.22 -4.18 0.26
C TYR A 33 33.80 -4.73 0.10
N LEU A 34 33.08 -4.96 1.20
CA LEU A 34 31.69 -5.40 1.16
C LEU A 34 30.79 -4.40 0.40
N LEU A 35 30.92 -3.10 0.69
CA LEU A 35 30.19 -2.02 0.02
C LEU A 35 30.44 -2.03 -1.50
N ARG A 36 31.71 -2.12 -1.91
CA ARG A 36 32.11 -2.18 -3.32
C ARG A 36 31.60 -3.44 -4.02
N SER A 37 31.77 -4.59 -3.38
CA SER A 37 31.31 -5.87 -3.90
C SER A 37 29.80 -5.95 -4.03
N LEU A 38 29.02 -5.27 -3.18
CA LEU A 38 27.56 -5.21 -3.30
C LEU A 38 27.07 -4.27 -4.43
N ARG A 39 27.85 -3.22 -4.77
CA ARG A 39 27.51 -2.25 -5.83
C ARG A 39 27.96 -2.72 -7.22
N GLU A 40 29.24 -3.06 -7.35
CA GLU A 40 29.90 -3.25 -8.65
C GLU A 40 29.81 -4.69 -9.18
N ARG A 41 29.69 -5.66 -8.28
CA ARG A 41 29.72 -7.08 -8.65
C ARG A 41 28.45 -7.76 -8.20
N GLN A 42 27.74 -8.45 -9.10
CA GLN A 42 26.60 -9.29 -8.69
C GLN A 42 27.08 -10.60 -8.04
N LEU A 43 28.00 -10.52 -7.08
CA LEU A 43 28.46 -11.69 -6.34
C LEU A 43 27.37 -12.13 -5.36
N SER A 44 27.26 -13.44 -5.16
CA SER A 44 26.43 -14.02 -4.12
C SER A 44 27.10 -13.84 -2.76
N ASP A 45 26.31 -13.71 -1.70
CA ASP A 45 26.80 -13.53 -0.32
C ASP A 45 27.84 -14.60 0.05
N ASN A 46 27.65 -15.86 -0.36
CA ASN A 46 28.60 -16.95 -0.14
C ASN A 46 29.98 -16.72 -0.80
N LYS A 47 30.02 -16.13 -2.00
CA LYS A 47 31.29 -15.77 -2.67
C LYS A 47 31.97 -14.61 -1.97
N ILE A 48 31.21 -13.59 -1.58
CA ILE A 48 31.74 -12.43 -0.85
C ILE A 48 32.30 -12.85 0.51
N MET A 49 31.63 -13.77 1.22
CA MET A 49 32.12 -14.35 2.49
C MET A 49 33.44 -15.08 2.33
N THR A 50 33.60 -15.81 1.22
CA THR A 50 34.83 -16.55 0.89
C THR A 50 35.97 -15.59 0.56
N GLU A 51 35.71 -14.53 -0.21
CA GLU A 51 36.71 -13.51 -0.57
C GLU A 51 37.13 -12.63 0.63
N LEU A 52 36.22 -12.40 1.58
CA LEU A 52 36.49 -11.63 2.81
C LEU A 52 37.14 -12.45 3.94
N ASP A 53 37.22 -13.78 3.77
CA ASP A 53 37.66 -14.74 4.77
C ASP A 53 36.92 -14.54 6.11
N VAL A 54 35.58 -14.62 6.07
CA VAL A 54 34.71 -14.43 7.23
C VAL A 54 33.64 -15.51 7.33
N ASN A 55 33.33 -15.92 8.56
CA ASN A 55 32.20 -16.82 8.83
C ASN A 55 30.85 -16.09 8.75
N ALA A 56 29.74 -16.84 8.75
CA ALA A 56 28.39 -16.28 8.61
C ALA A 56 28.06 -15.22 9.67
N ASN A 57 28.42 -15.46 10.94
CA ASN A 57 28.14 -14.53 12.04
C ASN A 57 28.90 -13.21 11.88
N ALA A 58 30.18 -13.28 11.52
CA ALA A 58 31.02 -12.11 11.25
C ALA A 58 30.53 -11.33 10.02
N TYR A 59 30.07 -12.03 8.98
CA TYR A 59 29.48 -11.42 7.79
C TYR A 59 28.19 -10.64 8.11
N TYR A 60 27.25 -11.23 8.85
CA TYR A 60 26.03 -10.52 9.26
C TYR A 60 26.33 -9.31 10.15
N THR A 61 27.32 -9.41 11.04
CA THR A 61 27.77 -8.29 11.88
C THR A 61 28.37 -7.16 11.05
N LEU A 62 29.25 -7.47 10.09
CA LEU A 62 29.82 -6.49 9.15
C LEU A 62 28.73 -5.79 8.35
N ARG A 63 27.75 -6.56 7.88
CA ARG A 63 26.64 -6.07 7.07
C ARG A 63 25.70 -5.16 7.84
N SER A 64 25.38 -5.50 9.09
CA SER A 64 24.58 -4.64 9.98
C SER A 64 25.29 -3.33 10.26
N ARG A 65 26.60 -3.36 10.58
CA ARG A 65 27.42 -2.15 10.77
C ARG A 65 27.52 -1.28 9.53
N LEU A 66 27.66 -1.90 8.35
CA LEU A 66 27.66 -1.18 7.08
C LEU A 66 26.31 -0.49 6.82
N ASN A 67 25.19 -1.17 7.09
CA ASN A 67 23.86 -0.57 6.97
C ASN A 67 23.70 0.65 7.89
N LEU A 68 24.08 0.51 9.16
CA LEU A 68 24.06 1.63 10.12
C LEU A 68 24.92 2.80 9.65
N LYS A 69 26.11 2.54 9.07
CA LYS A 69 26.98 3.61 8.58
C LYS A 69 26.41 4.33 7.35
N ILE A 70 25.76 3.60 6.45
CA ILE A 70 25.06 4.19 5.30
C ILE A 70 23.85 5.00 5.79
N GLU A 71 23.07 4.48 6.73
CA GLU A 71 21.96 5.21 7.35
C GLU A 71 22.46 6.48 8.06
N GLU A 72 23.51 6.40 8.88
CA GLU A 72 24.15 7.58 9.51
C GLU A 72 24.61 8.61 8.48
N TYR A 73 25.23 8.18 7.37
CA TYR A 73 25.69 9.08 6.32
C TYR A 73 24.52 9.75 5.57
N LEU A 74 23.48 8.98 5.23
CA LEU A 74 22.27 9.51 4.58
C LEU A 74 21.50 10.44 5.53
N MET A 75 21.47 10.13 6.82
CA MET A 75 20.93 11.01 7.88
C MET A 75 21.80 12.25 8.11
N GLY A 76 23.11 12.17 7.89
CA GLY A 76 24.02 13.31 7.89
C GLY A 76 23.87 14.20 6.66
N GLN A 77 23.62 13.62 5.48
CA GLN A 77 23.24 14.35 4.26
C GLN A 77 21.84 14.99 4.39
N LEU A 78 20.99 14.47 5.27
CA LEU A 78 19.74 15.10 5.70
C LEU A 78 19.96 16.34 6.60
N GLU A 79 21.19 16.72 6.96
CA GLU A 79 21.52 18.10 7.37
C GLU A 79 21.41 19.05 6.16
N SER A 80 20.20 19.14 5.64
CA SER A 80 19.81 20.03 4.57
C SER A 80 19.60 21.45 5.13
N PRO A 81 19.63 22.49 4.28
CA PRO A 81 19.17 23.83 4.64
C PRO A 81 17.82 23.84 5.35
N ARG A 82 16.94 22.85 5.07
CA ARG A 82 15.66 22.64 5.76
C ARG A 82 15.86 22.34 7.26
N THR A 83 16.77 21.44 7.62
CA THR A 83 17.09 21.08 9.01
C THR A 83 17.64 22.26 9.80
N ASP A 84 18.47 23.09 9.16
CA ASP A 84 18.96 24.34 9.75
C ASP A 84 17.82 25.34 10.00
N VAL A 85 16.90 25.49 9.05
CA VAL A 85 15.71 26.34 9.20
C VAL A 85 14.84 25.84 10.35
N LEU A 86 14.55 24.54 10.43
CA LEU A 86 13.79 23.93 11.52
C LEU A 86 14.46 24.15 12.88
N ARG A 87 15.79 24.01 12.96
CA ARG A 87 16.56 24.27 14.19
C ARG A 87 16.47 25.75 14.60
N LYS A 88 16.48 26.69 13.65
CA LYS A 88 16.25 28.12 13.93
C LYS A 88 14.82 28.37 14.42
N VAL A 89 13.82 27.73 13.83
CA VAL A 89 12.41 27.82 14.26
C VAL A 89 12.24 27.29 15.68
N ALA A 90 12.82 26.14 16.02
CA ALA A 90 12.76 25.58 17.36
C ALA A 90 13.32 26.53 18.43
N ASN A 91 14.32 27.34 18.06
CA ASN A 91 14.98 28.31 18.93
C ASN A 91 14.36 29.73 18.91
N ILE A 92 13.17 29.91 18.29
CA ILE A 92 12.52 31.23 18.22
C ILE A 92 12.32 31.85 19.60
N ASN A 93 11.90 31.07 20.60
CA ASN A 93 11.66 31.60 21.95
C ASN A 93 12.94 32.25 22.51
N GLU A 94 14.10 31.61 22.34
CA GLU A 94 15.38 32.17 22.77
C GLU A 94 15.68 33.50 22.07
N VAL A 95 15.42 33.59 20.77
CA VAL A 95 15.58 34.84 19.99
C VAL A 95 14.63 35.93 20.48
N LEU A 96 13.38 35.58 20.85
CA LEU A 96 12.39 36.52 21.36
C LEU A 96 12.75 37.08 22.73
N PHE A 97 13.36 36.27 23.61
CA PHE A 97 13.71 36.68 24.97
C PHE A 97 15.09 37.32 25.09
N THR A 98 16.04 37.01 24.20
CA THR A 98 17.44 37.48 24.31
C THR A 98 17.83 38.60 23.34
N LYS A 99 17.09 38.82 22.24
CA LYS A 99 17.43 39.82 21.23
C LYS A 99 16.53 41.05 21.28
N LYS A 100 17.04 42.17 20.76
CA LYS A 100 16.25 43.41 20.62
C LYS A 100 15.12 43.22 19.60
N LYS A 101 13.95 43.82 19.85
CA LYS A 101 12.74 43.73 19.00
C LYS A 101 13.01 43.86 17.50
N ALA A 102 13.79 44.86 17.07
CA ALA A 102 14.10 45.06 15.65
C ALA A 102 14.85 43.87 15.03
N ILE A 103 15.80 43.28 15.76
CA ILE A 103 16.57 42.10 15.34
C ILE A 103 15.66 40.87 15.30
N SER A 104 14.80 40.70 16.31
CA SER A 104 13.84 39.59 16.34
C SER A 104 12.86 39.65 15.18
N VAL A 105 12.30 40.82 14.86
CA VAL A 105 11.41 41.00 13.70
C VAL A 105 12.13 40.72 12.38
N ALA A 106 13.35 41.25 12.19
CA ALA A 106 14.13 40.99 10.98
C ALA A 106 14.46 39.49 10.81
N THR A 107 14.79 38.81 11.91
CA THR A 107 15.06 37.37 11.92
C THR A 107 13.82 36.56 11.56
N LEU A 108 12.66 36.89 12.15
CA LEU A 108 11.40 36.21 11.87
C LEU A 108 10.93 36.43 10.43
N LYS A 109 11.08 37.63 9.86
CA LYS A 109 10.77 37.90 8.44
C LYS A 109 11.68 37.12 7.50
N LYS A 110 12.96 36.95 7.87
CA LYS A 110 13.89 36.10 7.11
C LYS A 110 13.46 34.63 7.16
N LEU A 111 13.10 34.14 8.34
CA LEU A 111 12.58 32.77 8.53
C LEU A 111 11.25 32.56 7.81
N GLU A 112 10.33 33.53 7.84
CA GLU A 112 9.07 33.50 7.08
C GLU A 112 9.34 33.22 5.60
N LYS A 113 10.28 33.95 4.99
CA LYS A 113 10.67 33.75 3.59
C LYS A 113 11.29 32.37 3.37
N GLU A 114 12.24 31.97 4.22
CA GLU A 114 12.88 30.65 4.11
C GLU A 114 11.83 29.52 4.23
N LEU A 115 10.87 29.62 5.15
CA LEU A 115 9.81 28.61 5.33
C LEU A 115 8.85 28.56 4.14
N LEU A 116 8.51 29.70 3.54
CA LEU A 116 7.71 29.74 2.31
C LEU A 116 8.46 29.11 1.13
N ASP A 117 9.76 29.41 1.00
CA ASP A 117 10.61 28.87 -0.07
C ASP A 117 10.77 27.34 0.04
N TYR A 118 10.74 26.78 1.27
CA TYR A 118 10.82 25.33 1.53
C TYR A 118 9.45 24.64 1.74
N ASP A 119 8.34 25.35 1.55
CA ASP A 119 6.97 24.85 1.78
C ASP A 119 6.73 24.24 3.18
N LEU A 120 7.38 24.81 4.20
CA LEU A 120 7.28 24.41 5.60
C LEU A 120 6.09 25.09 6.29
N ALA A 121 4.89 24.70 5.86
CA ALA A 121 3.64 25.29 6.34
C ALA A 121 3.44 25.13 7.86
N ASN A 122 3.80 24.00 8.47
CA ASN A 122 3.52 23.75 9.89
C ASN A 122 4.24 24.78 10.79
N GLU A 123 5.51 25.00 10.50
CA GLU A 123 6.41 25.91 11.22
C GLU A 123 6.06 27.38 11.00
N LEU A 124 5.48 27.72 9.85
CA LEU A 124 5.08 29.08 9.52
C LEU A 124 4.04 29.64 10.51
N THR A 125 3.19 28.77 11.08
CA THR A 125 2.25 29.13 12.15
C THR A 125 2.95 29.76 13.36
N ILE A 126 4.11 29.22 13.74
CA ILE A 126 4.91 29.68 14.89
C ILE A 126 5.48 31.08 14.60
N ILE A 127 5.94 31.29 13.36
CA ILE A 127 6.45 32.58 12.91
C ILE A 127 5.36 33.64 12.92
N TYR A 128 4.19 33.39 12.31
CA TYR A 128 3.08 34.35 12.31
C TYR A 128 2.56 34.67 13.70
N LYS A 129 2.47 33.67 14.59
CA LYS A 129 2.12 33.88 16.01
C LYS A 129 3.11 34.82 16.69
N SER A 130 4.41 34.64 16.43
CA SER A 130 5.49 35.42 17.02
C SER A 130 5.53 36.86 16.47
N LEU A 131 5.40 37.01 15.15
CA LEU A 131 5.30 38.32 14.48
C LEU A 131 4.07 39.11 14.95
N LYS A 132 2.92 38.45 15.09
CA LYS A 132 1.69 39.05 15.67
C LYS A 132 1.95 39.60 17.07
N LYS A 133 2.58 38.82 17.95
CA LYS A 133 2.89 39.25 19.34
C LYS A 133 3.85 40.44 19.39
N LEU A 134 4.93 40.41 18.60
CA LEU A 134 5.91 41.52 18.58
C LEU A 134 5.32 42.82 18.04
N ASN A 135 4.32 42.73 17.16
CA ASN A 135 3.69 43.88 16.54
C ASN A 135 2.41 44.35 17.25
N ILE A 136 2.10 43.92 18.48
CA ILE A 136 0.84 44.25 19.18
C ILE A 136 0.51 45.76 19.25
N ASN A 137 1.53 46.61 19.33
CA ASN A 137 1.39 48.07 19.37
C ASN A 137 1.81 48.74 18.04
N SER A 138 1.80 48.00 16.93
CA SER A 138 2.18 48.44 15.58
C SER A 138 1.00 48.30 14.62
N PRO A 139 0.88 49.16 13.58
CA PRO A 139 -0.10 48.97 12.50
C PRO A 139 -0.03 47.57 11.86
N ASP A 140 1.17 46.96 11.82
CA ASP A 140 1.42 45.63 11.28
C ASP A 140 0.71 44.50 12.06
N TYR A 141 0.20 44.77 13.28
CA TYR A 141 -0.52 43.78 14.09
C TYR A 141 -1.65 43.12 13.33
N PHE A 142 -2.47 43.94 12.66
CA PHE A 142 -3.69 43.48 12.00
C PHE A 142 -3.36 42.53 10.84
N GLN A 143 -2.36 42.90 10.02
CA GLN A 143 -1.87 42.06 8.93
C GLN A 143 -1.40 40.70 9.45
N TYR A 144 -0.52 40.67 10.45
CA TYR A 144 -0.02 39.40 11.00
C TYR A 144 -1.10 38.60 11.75
N SER A 145 -2.10 39.28 12.31
CA SER A 145 -3.26 38.58 12.88
C SER A 145 -4.12 37.90 11.81
N GLN A 146 -4.32 38.54 10.66
CA GLN A 146 -5.03 37.93 9.54
C GLN A 146 -4.23 36.75 8.95
N LEU A 147 -2.93 36.93 8.72
CA LEU A 147 -2.04 35.86 8.24
C LEU A 147 -2.04 34.66 9.18
N TYR A 148 -1.89 34.89 10.49
CA TYR A 148 -1.98 33.84 11.49
C TYR A 148 -3.31 33.09 11.45
N ASN A 149 -4.44 33.81 11.47
CA ASN A 149 -5.76 33.18 11.47
C ASN A 149 -6.03 32.37 10.19
N ARG A 150 -5.65 32.92 9.02
CA ARG A 150 -5.77 32.23 7.73
C ARG A 150 -4.93 30.95 7.72
N HIS A 151 -3.71 31.02 8.22
CA HIS A 151 -2.79 29.89 8.22
C HIS A 151 -3.23 28.80 9.21
N VAL A 152 -3.73 29.16 10.39
CA VAL A 152 -4.34 28.20 11.33
C VAL A 152 -5.53 27.49 10.68
N ALA A 153 -6.42 28.23 10.01
CA ALA A 153 -7.58 27.64 9.36
C ALA A 153 -7.21 26.74 8.17
N TYR A 154 -6.13 27.08 7.44
CA TYR A 154 -5.55 26.21 6.42
C TYR A 154 -5.00 24.92 7.01
N MET A 155 -4.21 24.99 8.09
CA MET A 155 -3.67 23.81 8.76
C MET A 155 -4.77 22.86 9.23
N LEU A 156 -5.83 23.39 9.84
CA LEU A 156 -6.99 22.59 10.24
C LEU A 156 -7.70 21.92 9.05
N ALA A 157 -7.69 22.53 7.87
CA ALA A 157 -8.25 21.93 6.67
C ALA A 157 -7.36 20.80 6.13
N VAL A 158 -6.03 20.94 6.21
CA VAL A 158 -5.07 19.89 5.86
C VAL A 158 -5.22 18.70 6.80
N ASP A 159 -5.22 18.93 8.11
CA ASP A 159 -5.41 17.88 9.12
C ASP A 159 -6.74 17.14 8.89
N LYS A 160 -7.82 17.88 8.65
CA LYS A 160 -9.13 17.30 8.32
C LYS A 160 -9.10 16.47 7.04
N ALA A 161 -8.35 16.90 6.01
CA ALA A 161 -8.23 16.13 4.78
C ALA A 161 -7.46 14.81 5.00
N GLU A 162 -6.42 14.82 5.82
CA GLU A 162 -5.70 13.60 6.20
C GLU A 162 -6.59 12.61 6.98
N ASP A 163 -7.37 13.11 7.94
CA ASP A 163 -8.35 12.31 8.68
C ASP A 163 -9.40 11.70 7.73
N LEU A 164 -9.94 12.50 6.80
CA LEU A 164 -10.91 12.04 5.80
C LEU A 164 -10.32 10.96 4.88
N LEU A 165 -9.05 11.07 4.48
CA LEU A 165 -8.36 10.03 3.71
C LEU A 165 -8.29 8.72 4.49
N ALA A 166 -7.82 8.77 5.73
CA ALA A 166 -7.69 7.59 6.58
C ALA A 166 -9.04 6.92 6.82
N ASP A 167 -10.07 7.71 7.15
CA ASP A 167 -11.43 7.21 7.37
C ASP A 167 -12.05 6.63 6.10
N TYR A 168 -11.79 7.23 4.93
CA TYR A 168 -12.23 6.72 3.65
C TYR A 168 -11.65 5.34 3.35
N PHE A 169 -10.33 5.16 3.46
CA PHE A 169 -9.70 3.87 3.13
C PHE A 169 -10.00 2.78 4.15
N LYS A 170 -10.16 3.15 5.42
CA LYS A 170 -10.69 2.26 6.45
C LYS A 170 -12.10 1.78 6.09
N LYS A 171 -12.98 2.70 5.69
CA LYS A 171 -14.35 2.37 5.26
C LYS A 171 -14.39 1.59 3.95
N TYR A 172 -13.44 1.83 3.05
CA TYR A 172 -13.32 1.07 1.81
C TYR A 172 -13.00 -0.40 2.10
N GLY A 173 -12.15 -0.69 3.09
CA GLY A 173 -11.91 -2.06 3.53
C GLY A 173 -13.19 -2.79 3.97
N ASP A 174 -14.07 -2.10 4.69
CA ASP A 174 -15.40 -2.63 5.05
C ASP A 174 -16.27 -2.85 3.81
N TYR A 175 -16.32 -1.87 2.90
CA TYR A 175 -17.06 -1.97 1.64
C TYR A 175 -16.58 -3.15 0.79
N LEU A 176 -15.28 -3.33 0.63
CA LEU A 176 -14.67 -4.42 -0.13
C LEU A 176 -15.15 -5.79 0.36
N LEU A 177 -15.30 -5.99 1.68
CA LEU A 177 -15.72 -7.29 2.23
C LEU A 177 -17.24 -7.52 2.21
N ASN A 178 -18.03 -6.45 2.13
CA ASN A 178 -19.50 -6.51 2.21
C ASN A 178 -20.21 -6.31 0.86
N GLY A 179 -19.65 -5.51 -0.05
CA GLY A 179 -20.31 -5.08 -1.28
C GLY A 179 -21.63 -4.33 -1.03
N GLY A 180 -21.77 -3.70 0.14
CA GLY A 180 -23.04 -3.12 0.59
C GLY A 180 -23.27 -1.69 0.07
N GLU A 181 -24.52 -1.40 -0.32
CA GLU A 181 -24.95 -0.05 -0.74
C GLU A 181 -24.82 1.00 0.37
N VAL A 182 -24.91 0.59 1.64
CA VAL A 182 -24.77 1.50 2.80
C VAL A 182 -23.33 1.99 2.91
N GLU A 183 -22.36 1.06 2.81
CA GLU A 183 -20.95 1.40 2.81
C GLU A 183 -20.59 2.25 1.59
N LYS A 184 -21.10 1.90 0.40
CA LYS A 184 -20.95 2.67 -0.85
C LYS A 184 -21.44 4.11 -0.70
N LEU A 185 -22.66 4.31 -0.18
CA LEU A 185 -23.21 5.65 0.10
C LEU A 185 -22.28 6.41 1.06
N GLY A 186 -21.80 5.74 2.10
CA GLY A 186 -20.88 6.33 3.07
C GLY A 186 -19.54 6.77 2.46
N LEU A 187 -18.99 6.01 1.52
CA LEU A 187 -17.80 6.41 0.75
C LEU A 187 -18.08 7.63 -0.12
N GLY A 188 -19.24 7.68 -0.78
CA GLY A 188 -19.65 8.84 -1.57
C GLY A 188 -19.83 10.12 -0.73
N LEU A 189 -20.29 10.00 0.52
CA LEU A 189 -20.37 11.13 1.45
C LEU A 189 -18.99 11.65 1.87
N LEU A 190 -18.05 10.75 2.19
CA LEU A 190 -16.67 11.12 2.52
C LEU A 190 -15.96 11.79 1.33
N MET A 191 -16.16 11.28 0.12
CA MET A 191 -15.64 11.88 -1.12
C MET A 191 -16.18 13.32 -1.30
N LYS A 192 -17.48 13.53 -1.11
CA LYS A 192 -18.09 14.87 -1.17
C LYS A 192 -17.53 15.80 -0.10
N GLU A 193 -17.32 15.29 1.11
CA GLU A 193 -16.74 16.09 2.20
C GLU A 193 -15.30 16.49 1.90
N MET A 194 -14.47 15.57 1.38
CA MET A 194 -13.10 15.86 0.93
C MET A 194 -13.08 16.97 -0.13
N LEU A 195 -13.93 16.88 -1.15
CA LEU A 195 -14.05 17.91 -2.19
C LEU A 195 -14.45 19.27 -1.61
N ASN A 196 -15.34 19.28 -0.61
CA ASN A 196 -15.74 20.52 0.06
C ASN A 196 -14.58 21.13 0.86
N VAL A 197 -13.80 20.32 1.58
CA VAL A 197 -12.62 20.77 2.33
C VAL A 197 -11.56 21.34 1.40
N ALA A 198 -11.26 20.64 0.30
CA ALA A 198 -10.28 21.08 -0.68
C ALA A 198 -10.69 22.37 -1.41
N LYS A 199 -11.99 22.63 -1.59
CA LYS A 199 -12.50 23.90 -2.17
C LYS A 199 -12.35 25.11 -1.26
N LEU A 200 -12.12 24.93 0.04
CA LEU A 200 -11.95 26.06 0.97
C LEU A 200 -10.66 26.84 0.72
N TYR A 201 -9.62 26.18 0.20
CA TYR A 201 -8.31 26.76 -0.02
C TYR A 201 -7.68 26.25 -1.32
N GLU A 202 -7.14 27.16 -2.12
CA GLU A 202 -6.27 26.80 -3.24
C GLU A 202 -4.93 26.29 -2.69
N SER A 203 -4.82 24.97 -2.53
CA SER A 203 -3.62 24.32 -2.00
C SER A 203 -3.29 23.10 -2.84
N HIS A 204 -2.04 23.02 -3.27
CA HIS A 204 -1.51 21.84 -3.96
C HIS A 204 -1.51 20.61 -3.03
N ARG A 205 -1.31 20.76 -1.71
CA ARG A 205 -1.38 19.65 -0.76
C ARG A 205 -2.80 19.09 -0.64
N LEU A 206 -3.80 19.96 -0.46
CA LEU A 206 -5.21 19.55 -0.46
C LEU A 206 -5.60 18.91 -1.80
N TYR A 207 -5.08 19.45 -2.91
CA TYR A 207 -5.29 18.89 -4.24
C TYR A 207 -4.72 17.47 -4.38
N VAL A 208 -3.50 17.22 -3.90
CA VAL A 208 -2.88 15.88 -3.92
C VAL A 208 -3.71 14.90 -3.08
N TYR A 209 -4.11 15.29 -1.87
CA TYR A 209 -4.90 14.44 -0.97
C TYR A 209 -6.27 14.09 -1.55
N GLN A 210 -7.02 15.08 -2.04
CA GLN A 210 -8.31 14.78 -2.70
C GLN A 210 -8.12 13.90 -3.94
N SER A 211 -7.01 14.04 -4.66
CA SER A 211 -6.74 13.27 -5.89
C SER A 211 -6.55 11.79 -5.59
N CYS A 212 -5.85 11.44 -4.50
CA CYS A 212 -5.71 10.05 -4.06
C CYS A 212 -7.08 9.41 -3.84
N MET A 213 -7.97 10.10 -3.11
CA MET A 213 -9.31 9.62 -2.83
C MET A 213 -10.17 9.53 -4.10
N TYR A 214 -10.15 10.58 -4.92
CA TYR A 214 -10.98 10.71 -6.11
C TYR A 214 -10.67 9.66 -7.17
N ILE A 215 -9.39 9.46 -7.49
CA ILE A 215 -8.96 8.45 -8.46
C ILE A 215 -9.39 7.07 -7.96
N PHE A 216 -9.08 6.74 -6.71
CA PHE A 216 -9.44 5.45 -6.15
C PHE A 216 -10.96 5.22 -6.12
N HIS A 217 -11.74 6.24 -5.76
CA HIS A 217 -13.20 6.20 -5.75
C HIS A 217 -13.79 5.86 -7.13
N ARG A 218 -13.28 6.51 -8.18
CA ARG A 218 -13.72 6.25 -9.56
C ARG A 218 -13.34 4.86 -10.05
N LEU A 219 -12.19 4.34 -9.64
CA LEU A 219 -11.73 3.03 -10.08
C LEU A 219 -12.45 1.86 -9.41
N PHE A 220 -12.89 2.02 -8.15
CA PHE A 220 -13.34 0.89 -7.33
C PHE A 220 -14.73 1.04 -6.69
N VAL A 221 -15.35 2.23 -6.71
CA VAL A 221 -16.65 2.48 -6.06
C VAL A 221 -17.70 2.95 -7.06
N GLU A 222 -17.36 3.94 -7.88
CA GLU A 222 -18.22 4.47 -8.95
C GLU A 222 -17.66 4.08 -10.33
N VAL A 223 -17.68 2.78 -10.60
CA VAL A 223 -17.13 2.17 -11.82
C VAL A 223 -17.95 2.48 -13.09
N ASP A 224 -19.09 3.18 -12.97
CA ASP A 224 -19.98 3.44 -14.11
C ASP A 224 -19.42 4.49 -15.07
N ASP A 225 -19.32 4.10 -16.35
CA ASP A 225 -18.91 4.85 -17.55
C ASP A 225 -19.74 6.10 -17.89
N ASN A 226 -20.53 6.63 -16.95
CA ASN A 226 -21.17 7.93 -17.14
C ASN A 226 -20.08 9.01 -17.05
N MET A 227 -19.37 9.21 -18.17
CA MET A 227 -18.44 10.31 -18.47
C MET A 227 -19.09 11.70 -18.38
N GLN A 228 -20.29 11.82 -17.80
CA GLN A 228 -20.96 13.04 -17.38
C GLN A 228 -20.76 13.34 -15.89
N GLN A 229 -19.71 12.81 -15.27
CA GLN A 229 -19.30 13.31 -13.96
C GLN A 229 -18.61 14.68 -14.15
N ASP A 230 -19.25 15.74 -13.64
CA ASP A 230 -18.64 17.06 -13.48
C ASP A 230 -17.31 16.92 -12.72
N GLY A 231 -16.18 16.89 -13.43
CA GLY A 231 -14.87 16.63 -12.84
C GLY A 231 -13.71 16.63 -13.83
N GLU A 232 -12.49 16.73 -13.29
CA GLU A 232 -11.23 16.62 -14.04
C GLU A 232 -11.00 15.14 -14.45
N SER A 233 -10.40 14.91 -15.63
CA SER A 233 -10.04 13.54 -16.04
C SER A 233 -8.95 12.96 -15.13
N ILE A 234 -8.86 11.63 -15.02
CA ILE A 234 -7.84 11.01 -14.14
C ILE A 234 -6.43 11.30 -14.68
N GLU A 235 -6.30 11.36 -16.00
CA GLU A 235 -5.08 11.66 -16.74
C GLU A 235 -4.62 13.11 -16.50
N ASP A 236 -5.53 14.08 -16.56
CA ASP A 236 -5.23 15.48 -16.23
C ASP A 236 -4.80 15.62 -14.77
N ILE A 237 -5.43 14.87 -13.86
CA ILE A 237 -5.04 14.82 -12.44
C ILE A 237 -3.62 14.29 -12.31
N PHE A 238 -3.27 13.18 -12.98
CA PHE A 238 -1.90 12.64 -12.95
C PHE A 238 -0.87 13.66 -13.44
N ASP A 239 -1.15 14.34 -14.56
CA ASP A 239 -0.25 15.36 -15.11
C ASP A 239 -0.08 16.54 -14.15
N LYS A 240 -1.16 16.97 -13.49
CA LYS A 240 -1.13 18.09 -12.55
C LYS A 240 -0.43 17.72 -11.24
N VAL A 241 -0.66 16.53 -10.72
CA VAL A 241 0.08 16.01 -9.55
C VAL A 241 1.56 15.89 -9.85
N GLN A 242 1.93 15.38 -11.03
CA GLN A 242 3.32 15.30 -11.44
C GLN A 242 3.99 16.68 -11.48
N LYS A 243 3.33 17.68 -12.05
CA LYS A 243 3.81 19.09 -12.03
C LYS A 243 3.96 19.63 -10.61
N ILE A 244 3.06 19.27 -9.69
CA ILE A 244 3.19 19.63 -8.27
C ILE A 244 4.44 18.98 -7.67
N PHE A 245 4.64 17.67 -7.86
CA PHE A 245 5.81 16.97 -7.31
C PHE A 245 7.12 17.55 -7.83
N GLU A 246 7.19 17.93 -9.11
CA GLU A 246 8.36 18.58 -9.70
C GLU A 246 8.59 20.00 -9.15
N SER A 247 7.50 20.78 -9.02
CA SER A 247 7.57 22.16 -8.50
C SER A 247 7.98 22.20 -7.03
N TYR A 248 7.58 21.18 -6.26
CA TYR A 248 7.81 21.05 -4.82
C TYR A 248 8.71 19.85 -4.48
N HIS A 249 9.75 19.60 -5.28
CA HIS A 249 10.64 18.43 -5.15
C HIS A 249 11.41 18.33 -3.82
N LEU A 250 11.44 19.39 -3.01
CA LEU A 250 12.05 19.41 -1.67
C LEU A 250 11.06 18.99 -0.55
N ASP A 251 9.77 18.87 -0.87
CA ASP A 251 8.78 18.36 0.07
C ASP A 251 8.86 16.83 0.13
N SER A 252 9.21 16.34 1.32
CA SER A 252 9.32 14.91 1.62
C SER A 252 7.99 14.18 1.47
N ILE A 253 6.85 14.85 1.69
CA ILE A 253 5.53 14.24 1.49
C ILE A 253 5.38 13.83 0.04
N TYR A 254 5.72 14.69 -0.92
CA TYR A 254 5.57 14.38 -2.35
C TYR A 254 6.51 13.29 -2.83
N TYR A 255 7.73 13.24 -2.28
CA TYR A 255 8.63 12.12 -2.51
C TYR A 255 7.98 10.77 -2.13
N HIS A 256 7.36 10.70 -0.94
CA HIS A 256 6.69 9.47 -0.49
C HIS A 256 5.38 9.20 -1.23
N MET A 257 4.59 10.24 -1.50
CA MET A 257 3.33 10.13 -2.25
C MET A 257 3.52 9.69 -3.69
N ASN A 258 4.73 9.84 -4.26
CA ASN A 258 5.03 9.29 -5.58
C ASN A 258 4.68 7.81 -5.68
N LEU A 259 5.06 6.99 -4.69
CA LEU A 259 4.74 5.56 -4.68
C LEU A 259 3.22 5.30 -4.69
N VAL A 260 2.44 6.14 -4.00
CA VAL A 260 0.97 6.05 -4.02
C VAL A 260 0.44 6.32 -5.43
N PHE A 261 0.98 7.31 -6.13
CA PHE A 261 0.56 7.64 -7.50
C PHE A 261 1.03 6.63 -8.53
N GLU A 262 2.21 6.01 -8.37
CA GLU A 262 2.62 4.88 -9.21
C GLU A 262 1.67 3.69 -9.04
N PHE A 263 1.25 3.40 -7.81
CA PHE A 263 0.19 2.42 -7.53
C PHE A 263 -1.15 2.80 -8.17
N LEU A 264 -1.61 4.05 -8.04
CA LEU A 264 -2.87 4.50 -8.64
C LEU A 264 -2.83 4.46 -10.18
N LYS A 265 -1.71 4.79 -10.82
CA LYS A 265 -1.50 4.64 -12.27
C LYS A 265 -1.59 3.18 -12.69
N LEU A 266 -0.93 2.27 -11.94
CA LEU A 266 -1.02 0.83 -12.18
C LEU A 266 -2.48 0.36 -12.16
N GLU A 267 -3.23 0.70 -11.12
CA GLU A 267 -4.63 0.32 -10.97
C GLU A 267 -5.51 0.93 -12.06
N TYR A 268 -5.30 2.20 -12.40
CA TYR A 268 -5.99 2.87 -13.51
C TYR A 268 -5.79 2.12 -14.84
N TYR A 269 -4.55 1.80 -15.21
CA TYR A 269 -4.30 1.09 -16.47
C TYR A 269 -4.79 -0.36 -16.45
N ASN A 270 -4.78 -1.03 -15.29
CA ASN A 270 -5.39 -2.35 -15.12
C ASN A 270 -6.91 -2.29 -15.30
N HIS A 271 -7.57 -1.31 -14.69
CA HIS A 271 -9.02 -1.09 -14.79
C HIS A 271 -9.48 -0.96 -16.24
N TYR A 272 -8.79 -0.13 -17.03
CA TYR A 272 -9.08 0.07 -18.46
C TYR A 272 -8.46 -1.00 -19.37
N LYS A 273 -7.86 -2.06 -18.80
CA LYS A 273 -7.23 -3.18 -19.52
C LYS A 273 -6.10 -2.78 -20.47
N VAL A 274 -5.45 -1.65 -20.20
CA VAL A 274 -4.29 -1.16 -20.96
C VAL A 274 -3.01 -1.77 -20.36
N TYR A 275 -2.92 -3.10 -20.44
CA TYR A 275 -1.93 -3.87 -19.69
C TYR A 275 -0.48 -3.49 -20.02
N ARG A 276 -0.18 -3.13 -21.27
CA ARG A 276 1.17 -2.69 -21.66
C ARG A 276 1.63 -1.44 -20.90
N GLN A 277 0.72 -0.53 -20.55
CA GLN A 277 1.06 0.63 -19.73
C GLN A 277 1.13 0.24 -18.26
N ALA A 278 0.21 -0.61 -17.78
CA ALA A 278 0.22 -1.12 -16.42
C ALA A 278 1.56 -1.79 -16.04
N GLU A 279 2.15 -2.57 -16.95
CA GLU A 279 3.44 -3.24 -16.71
C GLU A 279 4.59 -2.27 -16.40
N LYS A 280 4.57 -1.02 -16.91
CA LYS A 280 5.61 -0.02 -16.60
C LYS A 280 5.63 0.37 -15.13
N TYR A 281 4.47 0.31 -14.49
CA TYR A 281 4.28 0.69 -13.09
C TYR A 281 4.38 -0.51 -12.15
N PHE A 282 4.16 -1.73 -12.68
CA PHE A 282 4.11 -2.94 -11.87
C PHE A 282 5.43 -3.22 -11.14
N GLU A 283 6.57 -3.11 -11.81
CA GLU A 283 7.89 -3.42 -11.21
C GLU A 283 8.17 -2.55 -9.99
N GLU A 284 7.99 -1.24 -10.11
CA GLU A 284 8.23 -0.28 -9.02
C GLU A 284 7.31 -0.54 -7.82
N VAL A 285 6.01 -0.77 -8.08
CA VAL A 285 5.02 -1.06 -7.03
C VAL A 285 5.28 -2.43 -6.38
N ASN A 286 5.66 -3.44 -7.17
CA ASN A 286 5.96 -4.78 -6.68
C ASN A 286 7.20 -4.80 -5.79
N ASP A 287 8.28 -4.13 -6.20
CA ASP A 287 9.51 -4.02 -5.41
C ASP A 287 9.27 -3.29 -4.09
N ALA A 288 8.35 -2.31 -4.09
CA ALA A 288 7.95 -1.56 -2.91
C ALA A 288 6.74 -2.16 -2.17
N CYS A 289 6.25 -3.36 -2.54
CA CYS A 289 4.96 -3.89 -2.07
C CYS A 289 4.84 -3.94 -0.53
N ALA A 290 5.86 -4.46 0.15
CA ALA A 290 5.85 -4.53 1.61
C ALA A 290 5.86 -3.13 2.25
N ASN A 291 6.60 -2.18 1.66
CA ASN A 291 6.63 -0.79 2.11
C ASN A 291 5.26 -0.11 1.90
N LEU A 292 4.64 -0.34 0.74
CA LEU A 292 3.32 0.17 0.40
C LEU A 292 2.28 -0.29 1.43
N LEU A 293 2.27 -1.60 1.73
CA LEU A 293 1.33 -2.19 2.68
C LEU A 293 1.51 -1.64 4.09
N VAL A 294 2.73 -1.42 4.57
CA VAL A 294 2.98 -0.96 5.96
C VAL A 294 2.66 0.53 6.12
N ASN A 295 3.15 1.37 5.19
CA ASN A 295 3.28 2.81 5.46
C ASN A 295 2.20 3.69 4.80
N TYR A 296 1.37 3.14 3.90
CA TYR A 296 0.49 3.97 3.06
C TYR A 296 -1.00 3.66 3.19
N SER A 297 -1.41 2.86 4.18
CA SER A 297 -2.82 2.55 4.47
C SER A 297 -3.70 3.77 4.77
N THR A 298 -3.11 4.91 5.14
CA THR A 298 -3.84 6.17 5.38
C THR A 298 -4.07 6.99 4.11
N PHE A 299 -3.30 6.75 3.04
CA PHE A 299 -3.33 7.54 1.80
C PHE A 299 -3.92 6.77 0.62
N THR A 300 -4.02 5.45 0.73
CA THR A 300 -4.63 4.57 -0.27
C THR A 300 -5.10 3.27 0.37
N PHE A 301 -5.58 2.32 -0.43
CA PHE A 301 -5.80 0.93 0.00
C PHE A 301 -4.78 -0.01 -0.66
N PRO A 302 -3.54 -0.10 -0.13
CA PRO A 302 -2.45 -0.90 -0.70
C PRO A 302 -2.80 -2.36 -0.98
N THR A 303 -3.69 -2.92 -0.17
CA THR A 303 -4.04 -4.34 -0.24
C THR A 303 -4.75 -4.72 -1.53
N GLN A 304 -5.35 -3.75 -2.23
CA GLN A 304 -5.88 -3.95 -3.58
C GLN A 304 -4.79 -4.44 -4.55
N PHE A 305 -3.54 -3.98 -4.38
CA PHE A 305 -2.42 -4.44 -5.21
C PHE A 305 -2.20 -5.96 -5.13
N LEU A 306 -2.46 -6.59 -3.99
CA LEU A 306 -2.32 -8.05 -3.86
C LEU A 306 -3.33 -8.80 -4.74
N ILE A 307 -4.54 -8.25 -4.88
CA ILE A 307 -5.58 -8.78 -5.77
C ILE A 307 -5.13 -8.59 -7.22
N SER A 308 -4.78 -7.36 -7.59
CA SER A 308 -4.31 -7.01 -8.94
C SER A 308 -3.05 -7.79 -9.34
N LYS A 309 -2.18 -8.11 -8.38
CA LYS A 309 -1.00 -8.97 -8.59
C LYS A 309 -1.42 -10.40 -8.94
N ILE A 310 -2.35 -11.02 -8.21
CA ILE A 310 -2.86 -12.35 -8.57
C ILE A 310 -3.46 -12.32 -9.99
N GLU A 311 -4.30 -11.33 -10.29
CA GLU A 311 -4.93 -11.18 -11.61
C GLU A 311 -3.91 -11.03 -12.74
N ARG A 312 -2.82 -10.28 -12.50
CA ARG A 312 -1.70 -10.18 -13.45
C ARG A 312 -1.03 -11.54 -13.68
N HIS A 313 -0.70 -12.27 -12.61
CA HIS A 313 -0.08 -13.60 -12.76
C HIS A 313 -0.99 -14.58 -13.48
N LEU A 314 -2.30 -14.54 -13.22
CA LEU A 314 -3.31 -15.31 -13.93
C LEU A 314 -3.35 -15.00 -15.42
N ARG A 315 -3.32 -13.70 -15.77
CA ARG A 315 -3.28 -13.22 -17.16
C ARG A 315 -2.01 -13.67 -17.88
N ASN A 316 -0.87 -13.69 -17.19
CA ASN A 316 0.43 -14.03 -17.76
C ASN A 316 0.72 -15.54 -17.73
N GLY A 317 -0.06 -16.34 -17.00
CA GLY A 317 0.17 -17.77 -16.81
C GLY A 317 1.36 -18.08 -15.90
N THR A 318 1.71 -17.17 -14.99
CA THR A 318 2.87 -17.26 -14.09
C THR A 318 2.44 -17.38 -12.61
N GLU A 319 1.24 -17.89 -12.35
CA GLU A 319 0.67 -18.06 -11.00
C GLU A 319 1.54 -18.88 -10.03
N ALA A 320 2.34 -19.83 -10.54
CA ALA A 320 3.24 -20.65 -9.73
C ALA A 320 4.42 -19.88 -9.12
N GLU A 321 4.78 -18.71 -9.69
CA GLU A 321 5.90 -17.88 -9.24
C GLU A 321 5.56 -17.10 -7.96
N LEU A 322 4.26 -16.83 -7.71
CA LEU A 322 3.77 -16.05 -6.58
C LEU A 322 4.34 -16.52 -5.24
N TYR A 323 4.39 -17.83 -5.01
CA TYR A 323 4.86 -18.37 -3.73
C TYR A 323 6.33 -18.03 -3.46
N ALA A 324 7.20 -18.21 -4.45
CA ALA A 324 8.64 -17.96 -4.30
C ALA A 324 8.93 -16.46 -4.19
N GLU A 325 8.22 -15.62 -4.92
CA GLU A 325 8.36 -14.16 -4.81
C GLU A 325 8.04 -13.68 -3.40
N ASN A 326 6.97 -14.20 -2.80
CA ASN A 326 6.48 -13.79 -1.49
C ASN A 326 7.51 -14.00 -0.38
N GLU A 327 8.34 -15.06 -0.45
CA GLU A 327 9.39 -15.31 0.54
C GLU A 327 10.41 -14.14 0.62
N SER A 328 10.66 -13.49 -0.51
CA SER A 328 11.58 -12.35 -0.58
C SER A 328 10.93 -11.01 -0.22
N ILE A 329 9.69 -10.80 -0.69
CA ILE A 329 8.96 -9.53 -0.53
C ILE A 329 8.49 -9.35 0.92
N PHE A 330 7.99 -10.41 1.55
CA PHE A 330 7.33 -10.35 2.86
C PHE A 330 8.20 -10.83 4.03
N LEU A 331 9.52 -10.99 3.83
CA LEU A 331 10.43 -11.50 4.87
C LEU A 331 10.33 -10.73 6.20
N ASP A 332 10.19 -9.40 6.11
CA ASP A 332 10.14 -8.49 7.26
C ASP A 332 8.75 -7.82 7.40
N TYR A 333 7.70 -8.35 6.76
CA TYR A 333 6.37 -7.75 6.80
C TYR A 333 5.58 -8.23 8.02
N GLU A 334 5.25 -7.29 8.91
CA GLU A 334 4.39 -7.54 10.07
C GLU A 334 2.95 -7.16 9.74
N VAL A 335 2.02 -8.09 10.00
CA VAL A 335 0.61 -7.89 9.71
C VAL A 335 -0.08 -7.25 10.91
N ASP A 336 -0.76 -6.13 10.68
CA ASP A 336 -1.69 -5.57 11.66
C ASP A 336 -2.99 -6.39 11.66
N MET A 337 -3.23 -7.14 12.74
CA MET A 337 -4.43 -7.95 12.92
C MET A 337 -5.68 -7.12 13.23
N MET A 338 -5.52 -5.86 13.65
CA MET A 338 -6.63 -4.94 13.93
C MET A 338 -7.17 -4.30 12.66
N ASP A 339 -6.34 -4.17 11.63
CA ASP A 339 -6.79 -3.85 10.26
C ASP A 339 -7.35 -5.13 9.59
N VAL A 340 -8.56 -5.50 10.01
CA VAL A 340 -9.20 -6.77 9.62
C VAL A 340 -9.29 -6.96 8.09
N PRO A 341 -9.74 -5.97 7.29
CA PRO A 341 -9.78 -6.13 5.83
C PRO A 341 -8.41 -6.39 5.21
N LYS A 342 -7.38 -5.64 5.63
CA LYS A 342 -6.02 -5.84 5.16
C LYS A 342 -5.47 -7.21 5.55
N HIS A 343 -5.66 -7.61 6.81
CA HIS A 343 -5.25 -8.90 7.32
C HIS A 343 -5.88 -10.06 6.52
N ILE A 344 -7.20 -9.99 6.31
CA ILE A 344 -7.93 -11.00 5.52
C ILE A 344 -7.35 -11.12 4.12
N VAL A 345 -7.28 -10.03 3.36
CA VAL A 345 -6.83 -10.11 1.96
C VAL A 345 -5.38 -10.57 1.87
N TYR A 346 -4.50 -10.16 2.80
CA TYR A 346 -3.12 -10.65 2.84
C TYR A 346 -3.02 -12.16 3.09
N ILE A 347 -3.75 -12.70 4.09
CA ILE A 347 -3.71 -14.13 4.38
C ILE A 347 -4.29 -14.93 3.21
N ILE A 348 -5.36 -14.45 2.58
CA ILE A 348 -5.96 -15.09 1.42
C ILE A 348 -5.04 -15.03 0.20
N TYR A 349 -4.36 -13.91 -0.04
CA TYR A 349 -3.32 -13.80 -1.07
C TYR A 349 -2.21 -14.85 -0.87
N ARG A 350 -1.74 -15.02 0.37
CA ARG A 350 -0.75 -16.07 0.70
C ARG A 350 -1.30 -17.47 0.48
N ALA A 351 -2.54 -17.74 0.89
CA ALA A 351 -3.17 -19.04 0.70
C ALA A 351 -3.35 -19.38 -0.78
N ILE A 352 -3.73 -18.41 -1.62
CA ILE A 352 -3.82 -18.56 -3.07
C ILE A 352 -2.44 -18.83 -3.69
N SER A 353 -1.39 -18.14 -3.21
CA SER A 353 -0.02 -18.40 -3.64
C SER A 353 0.44 -19.83 -3.28
N CYS A 354 0.05 -20.33 -2.10
CA CYS A 354 0.27 -21.72 -1.71
C CYS A 354 -0.50 -22.70 -2.60
N TYR A 355 -1.75 -22.38 -2.94
CA TYR A 355 -2.57 -23.19 -3.84
C TYR A 355 -1.91 -23.33 -5.22
N TYR A 356 -1.44 -22.25 -5.83
CA TYR A 356 -0.80 -22.29 -7.15
C TYR A 356 0.58 -22.97 -7.16
N SER A 357 1.22 -23.11 -6.00
CA SER A 357 2.44 -23.91 -5.84
C SER A 357 2.18 -25.37 -5.43
N GLY A 358 0.91 -25.81 -5.38
CA GLY A 358 0.52 -27.16 -4.98
C GLY A 358 0.62 -27.43 -3.47
N LYS A 359 0.89 -26.41 -2.66
CA LYS A 359 1.01 -26.51 -1.20
C LYS A 359 -0.35 -26.39 -0.50
N PHE A 360 -1.27 -27.30 -0.82
CA PHE A 360 -2.66 -27.26 -0.35
C PHE A 360 -2.80 -27.36 1.18
N GLU A 361 -1.90 -28.10 1.84
CA GLU A 361 -1.89 -28.22 3.31
C GLU A 361 -1.53 -26.88 3.98
N GLU A 362 -0.54 -26.17 3.44
CA GLU A 362 -0.14 -24.85 3.94
C GLU A 362 -1.25 -23.82 3.70
N ALA A 363 -1.87 -23.85 2.51
CA ALA A 363 -3.04 -23.02 2.19
C ALA A 363 -4.19 -23.24 3.19
N ALA A 364 -4.51 -24.51 3.48
CA ALA A 364 -5.55 -24.86 4.45
C ALA A 364 -5.21 -24.38 5.87
N LYS A 365 -3.95 -24.52 6.31
CA LYS A 365 -3.50 -24.05 7.62
C LYS A 365 -3.63 -22.53 7.75
N LEU A 366 -3.23 -21.77 6.73
CA LEU A 366 -3.36 -20.31 6.71
C LEU A 366 -4.83 -19.87 6.84
N ILE A 367 -5.72 -20.47 6.04
CA ILE A 367 -7.14 -20.09 6.07
C ILE A 367 -7.81 -20.50 7.38
N ASN A 368 -7.50 -21.68 7.92
CA ASN A 368 -8.01 -22.09 9.23
C ASN A 368 -7.52 -21.17 10.35
N GLY A 369 -6.23 -20.78 10.33
CA GLY A 369 -5.68 -19.81 11.28
C GLY A 369 -6.48 -18.51 11.26
N LEU A 370 -6.68 -17.94 10.07
CA LEU A 370 -7.51 -16.74 9.90
C LEU A 370 -8.93 -16.88 10.48
N LEU A 371 -9.60 -18.01 10.21
CA LEU A 371 -10.96 -18.25 10.69
C LEU A 371 -11.06 -18.47 12.22
N ASN A 372 -9.95 -18.85 12.87
CA ASN A 372 -9.85 -18.98 14.32
C ASN A 372 -9.51 -17.64 14.99
N ASP A 373 -8.64 -16.85 14.36
CA ASP A 373 -8.12 -15.60 14.93
C ASP A 373 -9.06 -14.41 14.70
N VAL A 374 -9.84 -14.42 13.61
CA VAL A 374 -10.67 -13.28 13.20
C VAL A 374 -12.14 -13.65 13.09
N SER A 375 -12.99 -12.94 13.84
CA SER A 375 -14.45 -13.07 13.73
C SER A 375 -14.99 -12.38 12.48
N LEU A 376 -15.30 -13.16 11.45
CA LEU A 376 -15.87 -12.67 10.18
C LEU A 376 -17.40 -12.45 10.20
N LYS A 377 -18.06 -12.45 11.36
CA LYS A 377 -19.52 -12.29 11.46
C LYS A 377 -20.04 -10.98 10.86
N LYS A 378 -19.23 -9.92 10.90
CA LYS A 378 -19.54 -8.61 10.29
C LYS A 378 -19.51 -8.66 8.75
N TYR A 379 -18.80 -9.65 8.17
CA TYR A 379 -18.55 -9.78 6.74
C TYR A 379 -19.08 -11.13 6.22
N PRO A 380 -20.41 -11.31 6.12
CA PRO A 380 -21.00 -12.60 5.80
C PRO A 380 -20.55 -13.13 4.43
N TYR A 381 -20.48 -12.28 3.39
CA TYR A 381 -20.04 -12.70 2.06
C TYR A 381 -18.58 -13.13 2.04
N ALA A 382 -17.68 -12.30 2.57
CA ALA A 382 -16.26 -12.65 2.71
C ALA A 382 -16.08 -13.95 3.53
N GLN A 383 -16.87 -14.15 4.60
CA GLN A 383 -16.83 -15.39 5.38
C GLN A 383 -17.18 -16.62 4.53
N LEU A 384 -18.22 -16.53 3.69
CA LEU A 384 -18.63 -17.64 2.84
C LEU A 384 -17.60 -17.94 1.76
N GLU A 385 -17.02 -16.92 1.14
CA GLU A 385 -15.94 -17.03 0.17
C GLU A 385 -14.71 -17.72 0.74
N ILE A 386 -14.23 -17.25 1.90
CA ILE A 386 -13.05 -17.79 2.58
C ILE A 386 -13.26 -19.25 2.98
N LYS A 387 -14.45 -19.59 3.51
CA LYS A 387 -14.80 -20.98 3.79
C LYS A 387 -14.88 -21.83 2.53
N SER A 388 -15.35 -21.27 1.41
CA SER A 388 -15.43 -21.99 0.14
C SER A 388 -14.04 -22.28 -0.43
N LEU A 389 -13.10 -21.33 -0.28
CA LEU A 389 -11.70 -21.52 -0.63
C LEU A 389 -11.03 -22.59 0.27
N LEU A 390 -11.35 -22.63 1.56
CA LEU A 390 -10.91 -23.71 2.45
C LEU A 390 -11.50 -25.07 2.05
N ALA A 391 -12.77 -25.11 1.66
CA ALA A 391 -13.42 -26.33 1.17
C ALA A 391 -12.73 -26.88 -0.09
N LEU A 392 -12.22 -26.01 -0.96
CA LEU A 392 -11.38 -26.41 -2.09
C LEU A 392 -10.11 -27.11 -1.59
N GLN A 393 -9.40 -26.54 -0.60
CA GLN A 393 -8.17 -27.15 -0.07
C GLN A 393 -8.44 -28.54 0.50
N TYR A 394 -9.52 -28.72 1.29
CA TYR A 394 -9.89 -30.04 1.80
C TYR A 394 -10.28 -31.03 0.72
N THR A 395 -10.90 -30.57 -0.37
CA THR A 395 -11.20 -31.41 -1.54
C THR A 395 -9.90 -31.94 -2.16
N LEU A 396 -8.90 -31.08 -2.34
CA LEU A 396 -7.61 -31.43 -2.95
C LEU A 396 -6.74 -32.30 -2.02
N LEU A 397 -6.86 -32.11 -0.70
CA LEU A 397 -6.22 -32.94 0.32
C LEU A 397 -6.94 -34.28 0.55
N ARG A 398 -8.10 -34.49 -0.08
CA ARG A 398 -8.97 -35.67 0.10
C ARG A 398 -9.52 -35.83 1.52
N ASP A 399 -9.59 -34.74 2.27
CA ASP A 399 -10.26 -34.70 3.56
C ASP A 399 -11.76 -34.45 3.37
N PHE A 400 -12.45 -35.49 2.89
CA PHE A 400 -13.87 -35.40 2.56
C PHE A 400 -14.76 -35.21 3.80
N GLU A 401 -14.28 -35.59 4.99
CA GLU A 401 -15.01 -35.36 6.23
C GLU A 401 -15.05 -33.85 6.53
N LEU A 402 -13.89 -33.19 6.58
CA LEU A 402 -13.82 -31.74 6.80
C LEU A 402 -14.49 -30.95 5.68
N PHE A 403 -14.34 -31.38 4.42
CA PHE A 403 -15.08 -30.79 3.31
C PHE A 403 -16.60 -30.85 3.53
N ASN A 404 -17.14 -32.01 3.91
CA ASN A 404 -18.58 -32.18 4.10
C ASN A 404 -19.11 -31.34 5.26
N GLN A 405 -18.37 -31.27 6.37
CA GLN A 405 -18.69 -30.39 7.50
C GLN A 405 -18.78 -28.92 7.05
N LEU A 406 -17.79 -28.45 6.29
CA LEU A 406 -17.71 -27.07 5.84
C LEU A 406 -18.76 -26.74 4.78
N SER A 407 -18.96 -27.61 3.79
CA SER A 407 -19.98 -27.48 2.74
C SER A 407 -21.39 -27.39 3.32
N ASN A 408 -21.71 -28.20 4.33
CA ASN A 408 -23.01 -28.16 5.00
C ASN A 408 -23.21 -26.86 5.80
N SER A 409 -22.15 -26.38 6.46
CA SER A 409 -22.13 -25.08 7.16
C SER A 409 -22.40 -23.92 6.20
N ILE A 410 -21.69 -23.87 5.06
CA ILE A 410 -21.87 -22.84 4.03
C ILE A 410 -23.30 -22.88 3.47
N GLN A 411 -23.83 -24.06 3.12
CA GLN A 411 -25.20 -24.18 2.61
C GLN A 411 -26.28 -23.76 3.61
N ARG A 412 -26.04 -23.96 4.91
CA ARG A 412 -26.94 -23.44 5.94
C ARG A 412 -26.91 -21.92 5.96
N GLN A 413 -25.72 -21.30 5.93
CA GLN A 413 -25.55 -19.85 5.94
C GLN A 413 -26.14 -19.17 4.68
N ILE A 414 -25.98 -19.78 3.51
CA ILE A 414 -26.61 -19.30 2.25
C ILE A 414 -28.13 -19.32 2.35
N ARG A 415 -28.72 -20.38 2.92
CA ARG A 415 -30.19 -20.46 3.11
C ARG A 415 -30.72 -19.37 4.04
N LEU A 416 -29.93 -18.92 5.02
CA LEU A 416 -30.29 -17.84 5.94
C LEU A 416 -30.15 -16.45 5.29
N SER A 417 -29.22 -16.29 4.36
CA SER A 417 -28.88 -14.98 3.75
C SER A 417 -29.65 -14.67 2.45
N GLY A 418 -30.41 -15.65 1.93
CA GLY A 418 -31.09 -15.56 0.63
C GLY A 418 -30.26 -16.18 -0.49
N LYS A 419 -30.89 -17.03 -1.31
CA LYS A 419 -30.18 -17.85 -2.31
C LYS A 419 -29.59 -17.05 -3.46
N ASP A 420 -30.24 -15.95 -3.85
CA ASP A 420 -29.91 -15.21 -5.07
C ASP A 420 -28.63 -14.37 -4.90
N ASN A 421 -28.30 -13.98 -3.67
CA ASN A 421 -27.13 -13.13 -3.37
C ASN A 421 -25.79 -13.90 -3.29
N CYS A 422 -25.81 -15.23 -3.38
CA CYS A 422 -24.62 -16.08 -3.18
C CYS A 422 -24.49 -17.14 -4.27
N GLU A 423 -24.99 -16.85 -5.48
CA GLU A 423 -25.02 -17.81 -6.59
C GLU A 423 -23.60 -18.29 -6.97
N ASN A 424 -22.61 -17.40 -6.99
CA ASN A 424 -21.21 -17.73 -7.30
C ASN A 424 -20.66 -18.80 -6.34
N ILE A 425 -20.89 -18.63 -5.03
CA ILE A 425 -20.50 -19.59 -3.99
C ILE A 425 -21.25 -20.91 -4.16
N GLN A 426 -22.54 -20.88 -4.53
CA GLN A 426 -23.32 -22.10 -4.77
C GLN A 426 -22.78 -22.90 -5.96
N LEU A 427 -22.44 -22.23 -7.06
CA LEU A 427 -21.85 -22.85 -8.24
C LEU A 427 -20.47 -23.43 -7.92
N PHE A 428 -19.65 -22.69 -7.17
CA PHE A 428 -18.34 -23.17 -6.72
C PHE A 428 -18.46 -24.42 -5.83
N LEU A 429 -19.35 -24.41 -4.84
CA LEU A 429 -19.62 -25.59 -4.02
C LEU A 429 -20.19 -26.77 -4.82
N LYS A 430 -21.00 -26.50 -5.84
CA LYS A 430 -21.52 -27.54 -6.74
C LYS A 430 -20.38 -28.24 -7.47
N ILE A 431 -19.37 -27.50 -7.95
CA ILE A 431 -18.17 -28.07 -8.56
C ILE A 431 -17.46 -29.02 -7.58
N LEU A 432 -17.20 -28.55 -6.35
CA LEU A 432 -16.51 -29.37 -5.34
C LEU A 432 -17.31 -30.63 -4.95
N LYS A 433 -18.64 -30.53 -4.84
CA LYS A 433 -19.51 -31.69 -4.59
C LYS A 433 -19.50 -32.70 -5.72
N ILE A 434 -19.42 -32.26 -6.97
CA ILE A 434 -19.29 -33.18 -8.12
C ILE A 434 -17.96 -33.92 -8.03
N ALA A 435 -16.88 -33.21 -7.71
CA ALA A 435 -15.54 -33.78 -7.54
C ALA A 435 -15.51 -34.88 -6.45
N THR A 436 -16.15 -34.63 -5.30
CA THR A 436 -16.18 -35.57 -4.16
C THR A 436 -17.23 -36.69 -4.28
N SER A 437 -18.11 -36.64 -5.29
CA SER A 437 -19.14 -37.68 -5.46
C SER A 437 -18.54 -39.07 -5.74
N GLU A 438 -19.14 -40.13 -5.20
CA GLU A 438 -18.69 -41.52 -5.45
C GLU A 438 -18.94 -41.99 -6.89
N ALA A 439 -19.82 -41.30 -7.62
CA ALA A 439 -20.13 -41.61 -9.01
C ALA A 439 -18.94 -41.27 -9.93
N LYS A 440 -18.22 -42.30 -10.40
CA LYS A 440 -17.01 -42.15 -11.22
C LYS A 440 -17.26 -41.62 -12.65
N LYS A 441 -18.48 -41.74 -13.19
CA LYS A 441 -18.74 -41.41 -14.61
C LYS A 441 -19.01 -39.91 -14.80
N GLU A 442 -18.26 -39.33 -15.76
CA GLU A 442 -18.45 -37.98 -16.31
C GLU A 442 -18.26 -36.81 -15.32
N LYS A 443 -17.44 -36.95 -14.26
CA LYS A 443 -17.16 -35.84 -13.31
C LYS A 443 -16.62 -34.59 -14.02
N ALA A 444 -15.57 -34.75 -14.83
CA ALA A 444 -14.96 -33.65 -15.57
C ALA A 444 -15.98 -32.90 -16.44
N LYS A 445 -16.77 -33.62 -17.24
CA LYS A 445 -17.83 -33.07 -18.08
C LYS A 445 -18.90 -32.31 -17.29
N LYS A 446 -19.28 -32.82 -16.11
CA LYS A 446 -20.24 -32.14 -15.23
C LYS A 446 -19.66 -30.85 -14.65
N ILE A 447 -18.39 -30.85 -14.23
CA ILE A 447 -17.71 -29.66 -13.73
C ILE A 447 -17.59 -28.61 -14.84
N GLN A 448 -17.15 -29.02 -16.03
CA GLN A 448 -17.03 -28.15 -17.22
C GLN A 448 -18.36 -27.50 -17.62
N SER A 449 -19.50 -28.15 -17.37
CA SER A 449 -20.82 -27.53 -17.66
C SER A 449 -21.23 -26.44 -16.66
N VAL A 450 -20.58 -26.35 -15.49
CA VAL A 450 -20.85 -25.34 -14.46
C VAL A 450 -19.93 -24.12 -14.60
N ILE A 451 -18.67 -24.33 -15.00
CA ILE A 451 -17.64 -23.29 -15.08
C ILE A 451 -18.09 -22.04 -15.88
N PRO A 452 -18.66 -22.14 -17.11
CA PRO A 452 -19.02 -20.97 -17.89
C PRO A 452 -20.00 -20.02 -17.19
N ARG A 453 -20.94 -20.58 -16.41
CA ARG A 453 -21.91 -19.78 -15.64
C ARG A 453 -21.21 -19.04 -14.50
N LEU A 454 -20.29 -19.69 -13.80
CA LEU A 454 -19.53 -19.09 -12.70
C LEU A 454 -18.57 -18.00 -13.22
N SER A 455 -17.80 -18.28 -14.27
CA SER A 455 -16.85 -17.34 -14.86
C SER A 455 -17.51 -16.10 -15.48
N GLY A 456 -18.79 -16.18 -15.84
CA GLY A 456 -19.57 -15.05 -16.36
C GLY A 456 -20.10 -14.11 -15.27
N MET A 457 -19.96 -14.44 -13.98
CA MET A 457 -20.45 -13.61 -12.88
C MET A 457 -19.46 -12.51 -12.54
N LYS A 458 -19.99 -11.31 -12.21
CA LYS A 458 -19.23 -10.21 -11.63
C LYS A 458 -19.68 -10.00 -10.19
N MET A 459 -18.73 -9.93 -9.26
CA MET A 459 -19.01 -9.72 -7.85
C MET A 459 -18.58 -8.31 -7.43
N GLU A 460 -19.38 -7.67 -6.58
CA GLU A 460 -19.11 -6.32 -6.05
C GLU A 460 -18.44 -6.37 -4.66
N TYR A 461 -18.08 -7.56 -4.19
CA TYR A 461 -17.38 -7.80 -2.95
C TYR A 461 -16.15 -8.68 -3.20
N PHE A 462 -15.29 -8.78 -2.19
CA PHE A 462 -14.11 -9.60 -2.20
C PHE A 462 -14.45 -11.09 -2.32
N ALA A 463 -14.33 -11.61 -3.54
CA ALA A 463 -14.66 -12.97 -3.92
C ALA A 463 -13.40 -13.77 -4.31
N PRO A 464 -12.57 -14.21 -3.34
CA PRO A 464 -11.35 -14.94 -3.64
C PRO A 464 -11.56 -16.28 -4.35
N THR A 465 -12.77 -16.85 -4.36
CA THR A 465 -13.05 -18.02 -5.22
C THR A 465 -12.95 -17.68 -6.71
N MET A 466 -13.17 -16.43 -7.10
CA MET A 466 -13.02 -15.93 -8.47
C MET A 466 -11.55 -15.73 -8.87
N LEU A 467 -10.63 -15.76 -7.90
CA LEU A 467 -9.17 -15.71 -8.14
C LEU A 467 -8.56 -17.10 -8.38
N ILE A 468 -9.40 -18.16 -8.40
CA ILE A 468 -9.01 -19.51 -8.80
C ILE A 468 -9.23 -19.68 -10.29
N LYS A 469 -8.18 -20.05 -11.01
CA LYS A 469 -8.22 -20.32 -12.45
C LYS A 469 -9.03 -21.59 -12.72
N LEU A 470 -10.21 -21.44 -13.30
CA LEU A 470 -11.15 -22.54 -13.60
C LEU A 470 -10.87 -23.14 -15.00
N ASP A 471 -9.63 -23.58 -15.24
CA ASP A 471 -9.19 -24.16 -16.51
C ASP A 471 -9.21 -25.71 -16.48
N GLU A 472 -8.70 -26.34 -17.55
CA GLU A 472 -8.61 -27.81 -17.62
C GLU A 472 -7.75 -28.38 -16.49
N LYS A 473 -6.64 -27.72 -16.12
CA LYS A 473 -5.79 -28.16 -15.00
C LYS A 473 -6.55 -28.20 -13.68
N PHE A 474 -7.43 -27.24 -13.45
CA PHE A 474 -8.30 -27.26 -12.27
C PHE A 474 -9.27 -28.44 -12.27
N VAL A 475 -9.86 -28.77 -13.43
CA VAL A 475 -10.75 -29.93 -13.57
C VAL A 475 -9.98 -31.23 -13.34
N ASP A 476 -8.78 -31.34 -13.90
CA ASP A 476 -7.89 -32.49 -13.74
C ASP A 476 -7.51 -32.66 -12.27
N LEU A 477 -7.06 -31.59 -11.60
CA LEU A 477 -6.75 -31.59 -10.16
C LEU A 477 -7.91 -32.07 -9.28
N LEU A 478 -9.15 -31.81 -9.68
CA LEU A 478 -10.35 -32.23 -8.94
C LEU A 478 -10.82 -33.64 -9.29
N THR A 479 -10.38 -34.22 -10.40
CA THR A 479 -10.92 -35.48 -10.93
C THR A 479 -9.89 -36.60 -11.07
N ASP A 480 -8.59 -36.28 -11.06
CA ASP A 480 -7.46 -37.21 -11.09
C ASP A 480 -7.25 -37.88 -9.72
N PHE A 481 -8.23 -38.71 -9.32
CA PHE A 481 -8.19 -39.52 -8.11
C PHE A 481 -8.69 -40.96 -8.32
#